data_AF-A0A2E7I8U0-F1
#
_entry.id   AF-A0A2E7I8U0-F1
#
_cell.length_a   1.000
_cell.length_b   1.000
_cell.length_c   1.000
_cell.angle_alpha   90.00
_cell.angle_beta   90.00
_cell.angle_gamma   90.00
#
_symmetry.space_group_name_H-M   'P 1'
#
loop_
_entity.id
_entity.type
_entity.pdbx_description
1 polymer ?
#
loop_
_entity_poly.entity_id
_entity_poly.type
_entity_poly.pdbx_seq_one_letter_code
_entity_poly.pdbx_strand_id
1 'polypeptide(L)'
;MLEFLKSSTLFIFCLILSRFIGLPSNFTPIIAVASFLPFLTNNRYIQLFLPVGVLIITDPFLGFYSSMPVVYFCIFISSVLAVLSKSLTFKNLILRGVISVFIWHIFVNFSVWLSGGLGFSLLKTYMKAIPFDFRLLLSTVFFSSLFYYSRELFINIYNSSKLNIKD
;
A
#
# COMPACT_ATOMS: atom_id res chain seq x y z
N MET A 1 10.93 -21.46 -8.11
CA MET A 1 11.49 -20.71 -6.96
C MET A 1 12.29 -19.48 -7.40
N LEU A 2 13.25 -19.63 -8.32
CA LEU A 2 14.08 -18.51 -8.80
C LEU A 2 13.27 -17.39 -9.49
N GLU A 3 12.30 -17.72 -10.35
CA GLU A 3 11.48 -16.69 -11.02
C GLU A 3 10.56 -15.95 -10.05
N PHE A 4 9.99 -16.65 -9.07
CA PHE A 4 9.19 -16.04 -8.01
C PHE A 4 10.02 -15.08 -7.15
N LEU A 5 11.27 -15.43 -6.84
CA LEU A 5 12.22 -14.54 -6.16
C LEU A 5 12.54 -13.32 -7.02
N LYS A 6 12.82 -13.49 -8.32
CA LYS A 6 13.07 -12.37 -9.26
C LYS A 6 11.89 -11.40 -9.32
N SER A 7 10.66 -11.90 -9.45
CA SER A 7 9.45 -11.07 -9.49
C SER A 7 9.18 -10.36 -8.17
N SER A 8 9.43 -11.03 -7.04
CA SER A 8 9.28 -10.43 -5.70
C SER A 8 10.31 -9.33 -5.47
N THR A 9 11.56 -9.53 -5.90
CA THR A 9 12.61 -8.51 -5.83
C THR A 9 12.28 -7.31 -6.71
N LEU A 10 11.81 -7.53 -7.93
CA LEU A 10 11.39 -6.45 -8.83
C LEU A 10 10.24 -5.64 -8.22
N PHE A 11 9.25 -6.32 -7.62
CA PHE A 11 8.12 -5.66 -6.96
C PHE A 11 8.58 -4.77 -5.79
N ILE A 12 9.46 -5.27 -4.93
CA ILE A 12 10.03 -4.50 -3.81
C ILE A 12 10.85 -3.32 -4.35
N PHE A 13 11.64 -3.54 -5.40
CA PHE A 13 12.44 -2.49 -6.02
C PHE A 13 11.57 -1.37 -6.60
N CYS A 14 10.52 -1.69 -7.35
CA CYS A 14 9.57 -0.71 -7.88
C CYS A 14 8.86 0.06 -6.77
N LEU A 15 8.50 -0.63 -5.67
CA LEU A 15 7.91 0.02 -4.51
C LEU A 15 8.87 1.03 -3.87
N ILE A 16 10.14 0.67 -3.68
CA ILE A 16 11.17 1.59 -3.16
C ILE A 16 11.36 2.76 -4.13
N LEU A 17 11.54 2.50 -5.43
CA LEU A 17 11.71 3.55 -6.44
C LEU A 17 10.53 4.51 -6.49
N SER A 18 9.29 4.03 -6.35
CA SER A 18 8.10 4.87 -6.35
C SER A 18 8.15 5.99 -5.29
N ARG A 19 8.94 5.80 -4.23
CA ARG A 19 9.14 6.79 -3.17
C ARG A 19 10.09 7.93 -3.55
N PHE A 20 10.95 7.72 -4.55
CA PHE A 20 11.98 8.68 -4.98
C PHE A 20 11.65 9.37 -6.32
N ILE A 21 10.65 8.88 -7.07
CA ILE A 21 10.26 9.42 -8.38
C ILE A 21 9.51 10.76 -8.28
N GLY A 22 9.21 11.25 -7.06
CA GLY A 22 8.54 12.54 -6.87
C GLY A 22 7.06 12.52 -7.25
N LEU A 23 6.35 11.43 -6.91
CA LEU A 23 4.90 11.35 -7.07
C LEU A 23 4.19 12.49 -6.31
N PRO A 24 3.00 12.94 -6.76
CA PRO A 24 2.23 13.94 -6.04
C PRO A 24 2.02 13.57 -4.57
N SER A 25 1.91 14.57 -3.70
CA SER A 25 1.66 14.36 -2.26
C SER A 25 0.49 13.39 -2.01
N ASN A 26 0.72 12.40 -1.15
CA ASN A 26 -0.23 11.33 -0.81
C ASN A 26 -0.67 10.45 -1.98
N PHE A 27 -0.04 10.53 -3.15
CA PHE A 27 -0.22 9.56 -4.24
C PHE A 27 0.86 8.49 -4.14
N THR A 28 0.52 7.32 -3.60
CA THR A 28 1.48 6.26 -3.28
C THR A 28 0.87 4.87 -3.41
N PRO A 29 1.66 3.83 -3.77
CA PRO A 29 1.20 2.45 -3.80
C PRO A 29 1.18 1.76 -2.43
N ILE A 30 1.64 2.39 -1.34
CA ILE A 30 1.98 1.67 -0.10
C ILE A 30 0.79 0.92 0.54
N ILE A 31 -0.41 1.51 0.58
CA ILE A 31 -1.63 0.85 1.09
C ILE A 31 -2.10 -0.26 0.14
N ALA A 32 -1.96 -0.05 -1.17
CA ALA A 32 -2.26 -1.08 -2.16
C ALA A 32 -1.33 -2.30 -1.99
N VAL A 33 -0.04 -2.08 -1.74
CA VAL A 33 0.92 -3.15 -1.44
C VAL A 33 0.51 -3.90 -0.18
N ALA A 34 0.25 -3.20 0.92
CA ALA A 34 -0.19 -3.82 2.17
C ALA A 34 -1.43 -4.71 1.95
N SER A 35 -2.40 -4.22 1.18
CA SER A 35 -3.65 -4.94 0.87
C SER A 35 -3.44 -6.13 -0.08
N PHE A 36 -2.41 -6.09 -0.94
CA PHE A 36 -2.13 -7.08 -1.98
C PHE A 36 -1.15 -8.18 -1.56
N LEU A 37 -0.32 -7.96 -0.53
CA LEU A 37 0.70 -8.95 -0.11
C LEU A 37 0.18 -10.39 0.13
N PRO A 38 -1.03 -10.60 0.70
CA PRO A 38 -1.60 -11.94 0.83
C PRO A 38 -1.80 -12.70 -0.50
N PHE A 39 -1.84 -12.01 -1.66
CA PHE A 39 -1.90 -12.63 -2.99
C PHE A 39 -0.54 -13.15 -3.47
N LEU A 40 0.56 -12.68 -2.86
CA LEU A 40 1.92 -12.98 -3.30
C LEU A 40 2.60 -14.04 -2.44
N THR A 41 2.34 -14.08 -1.14
CA THR A 41 3.03 -14.98 -0.22
C THR A 41 2.10 -15.45 0.89
N ASN A 42 2.37 -16.63 1.46
CA ASN A 42 1.69 -17.13 2.66
C ASN A 42 2.41 -16.74 3.97
N ASN A 43 3.60 -16.16 3.88
CA ASN A 43 4.37 -15.75 5.06
C ASN A 43 3.76 -14.48 5.68
N ARG A 44 3.09 -14.64 6.83
CA ARG A 44 2.43 -13.54 7.55
C ARG A 44 3.40 -12.45 8.02
N TYR A 45 4.64 -12.78 8.34
CA TYR A 45 5.63 -11.76 8.73
C TYR A 45 5.97 -10.84 7.56
N ILE A 46 6.13 -11.39 6.36
CA ILE A 46 6.35 -10.59 5.15
C ILE A 46 5.11 -9.72 4.88
N GLN A 47 3.91 -10.31 4.96
CA GLN A 47 2.65 -9.57 4.74
C GLN A 47 2.50 -8.38 5.71
N LEU A 48 2.83 -8.58 6.99
CA LEU A 48 2.70 -7.57 8.03
C LEU A 48 3.77 -6.47 7.94
N PHE A 49 5.03 -6.88 7.85
CA PHE A 49 6.16 -5.98 8.11
C PHE A 49 6.79 -5.43 6.85
N LEU A 50 6.62 -6.04 5.67
CA LEU A 50 7.26 -5.53 4.44
C LEU A 50 6.84 -4.09 4.09
N PRO A 51 5.54 -3.71 4.13
CA PRO A 51 5.14 -2.34 3.81
C PRO A 51 5.73 -1.31 4.77
N VAL A 52 5.71 -1.60 6.07
CA VAL A 52 6.28 -0.71 7.10
C VAL A 52 7.80 -0.67 7.02
N GLY A 53 8.44 -1.81 6.77
CA GLY A 53 9.89 -1.92 6.60
C GLY A 53 10.39 -1.09 5.42
N VAL A 54 9.65 -1.07 4.32
CA VAL A 54 9.94 -0.15 3.19
C VAL A 54 9.94 1.29 3.68
N LEU A 55 8.95 1.69 4.49
CA LEU A 55 8.89 3.06 5.00
C LEU A 55 10.09 3.41 5.87
N ILE A 56 10.40 2.56 6.85
CA ILE A 56 11.52 2.72 7.77
C ILE A 56 12.86 2.85 7.03
N ILE A 57 13.05 2.06 5.97
CA ILE A 57 14.28 2.09 5.18
C ILE A 57 14.38 3.36 4.34
N THR A 58 13.26 3.87 3.83
CA THR A 58 13.29 4.96 2.82
C THR A 58 13.12 6.35 3.41
N ASP A 59 12.42 6.51 4.54
CA ASP A 59 12.20 7.82 5.18
C ASP A 59 13.48 8.53 5.63
N PRO A 60 14.54 7.86 6.14
CA PRO A 60 15.81 8.52 6.46
C PRO A 60 16.43 9.28 5.27
N PHE A 61 16.13 8.86 4.04
CA PHE A 61 16.61 9.51 2.81
C PHE A 61 15.67 10.63 2.32
N LEU A 62 14.40 10.61 2.72
CA LEU A 62 13.38 11.58 2.30
C LEU A 62 13.16 12.70 3.34
N GLY A 63 13.63 12.49 4.57
CA GLY A 63 13.47 13.41 5.69
C GLY A 63 12.37 12.96 6.65
N PHE A 64 12.61 13.22 7.94
CA PHE A 64 11.67 12.91 9.01
C PHE A 64 10.59 13.98 9.15
N TYR A 65 9.38 13.56 9.53
CA TYR A 65 8.23 14.43 9.77
C TYR A 65 7.44 13.97 11.00
N SER A 66 6.73 14.90 11.66
CA SER A 66 6.14 14.66 12.99
C SER A 66 5.11 13.53 13.04
N SER A 67 4.31 13.39 11.98
CA SER A 67 3.27 12.35 11.89
C SER A 67 3.79 10.98 11.44
N MET A 68 5.11 10.83 11.21
CA MET A 68 5.70 9.59 10.69
C MET A 68 5.37 8.33 11.53
N PRO A 69 5.44 8.35 12.88
CA PRO A 69 5.07 7.16 13.66
C PRO A 69 3.62 6.72 13.45
N VAL A 70 2.71 7.68 13.26
CA VAL A 70 1.29 7.41 13.02
C VAL A 70 1.06 6.89 11.59
N VAL A 71 1.83 7.37 10.61
CA VAL A 71 1.84 6.80 9.27
C VAL A 71 2.26 5.32 9.31
N TYR A 72 3.31 4.97 10.05
CA TYR A 72 3.76 3.57 10.19
C TYR A 72 2.69 2.70 10.82
N PHE A 73 2.04 3.22 11.85
CA PHE A 73 0.92 2.56 12.50
C PHE A 73 -0.24 2.31 11.50
N CYS A 74 -0.67 3.32 10.73
CA CYS A 74 -1.73 3.15 9.74
C CYS A 74 -1.37 2.11 8.67
N ILE A 75 -0.13 2.10 8.18
CA ILE A 75 0.32 1.10 7.21
C ILE A 75 0.38 -0.29 7.83
N PHE A 76 0.82 -0.43 9.08
CA PHE A 76 0.77 -1.70 9.79
C PHE A 76 -0.66 -2.22 9.95
N ILE A 77 -1.60 -1.35 10.35
CA ILE A 77 -3.02 -1.70 10.45
C ILE A 77 -3.59 -2.12 9.09
N SER A 78 -3.21 -1.44 8.00
CA SER A 78 -3.58 -1.86 6.64
C SER A 78 -3.12 -3.29 6.33
N SER A 79 -1.88 -3.63 6.69
CA SER A 79 -1.37 -5.01 6.54
C SER A 79 -2.14 -6.00 7.42
N VAL A 80 -2.48 -5.64 8.65
CA VAL A 80 -3.30 -6.50 9.56
C VAL A 80 -4.67 -6.77 8.93
N LEU A 81 -5.35 -5.76 8.40
CA LEU A 81 -6.63 -5.92 7.69
C LEU A 81 -6.51 -6.87 6.50
N ALA A 82 -5.39 -6.83 5.78
CA ALA A 82 -5.11 -7.74 4.67
C ALA A 82 -4.94 -9.19 5.15
N VAL A 83 -4.13 -9.41 6.18
CA VAL A 83 -3.81 -10.73 6.76
C VAL A 83 -5.03 -11.41 7.36
N LEU A 84 -5.89 -10.65 8.04
CA LEU A 84 -7.09 -11.19 8.70
C LEU A 84 -8.24 -11.49 7.72
N SER A 85 -8.07 -11.20 6.43
CA SER A 85 -9.17 -11.33 5.50
C SER A 85 -9.47 -12.77 5.09
N LYS A 86 -10.76 -13.08 4.98
CA LYS A 86 -11.25 -14.45 4.72
C LYS A 86 -11.05 -14.92 3.27
N SER A 87 -10.92 -14.01 2.30
CA SER A 87 -10.71 -14.41 0.90
C SER A 87 -9.93 -13.39 0.06
N LEU A 88 -9.16 -13.94 -0.88
CA LEU A 88 -8.30 -13.24 -1.82
C LEU A 88 -9.06 -12.95 -3.13
N THR A 89 -10.04 -12.05 -3.04
CA THR A 89 -10.82 -11.59 -4.20
C THR A 89 -10.50 -10.13 -4.53
N PHE A 90 -10.72 -9.73 -5.78
CA PHE A 90 -10.57 -8.33 -6.20
C PHE A 90 -11.43 -7.38 -5.34
N LYS A 91 -12.70 -7.74 -5.10
CA LYS A 91 -13.61 -6.96 -4.25
C LYS A 91 -13.03 -6.73 -2.85
N ASN A 92 -12.52 -7.79 -2.21
CA ASN A 92 -11.99 -7.64 -0.86
C ASN A 92 -10.66 -6.88 -0.86
N LEU A 93 -9.84 -7.01 -1.91
CA LEU A 93 -8.63 -6.21 -2.09
C LEU A 93 -8.96 -4.72 -2.07
N ILE A 94 -9.90 -4.29 -2.91
CA ILE A 94 -10.34 -2.89 -2.98
C ILE A 94 -10.94 -2.44 -1.65
N LEU A 95 -11.86 -3.23 -1.07
CA LEU A 95 -12.53 -2.88 0.18
C LEU A 95 -11.55 -2.62 1.33
N ARG A 96 -10.54 -3.48 1.50
CA ARG A 96 -9.53 -3.33 2.55
C ARG A 96 -8.64 -2.10 2.32
N GLY A 97 -8.28 -1.83 1.07
CA GLY A 97 -7.55 -0.61 0.71
C GLY A 97 -8.35 0.65 1.05
N VAL A 98 -9.63 0.69 0.67
CA VAL A 98 -10.52 1.82 0.96
C VAL A 98 -10.69 2.01 2.47
N ILE A 99 -10.94 0.94 3.24
CA ILE A 99 -11.02 1.00 4.71
C ILE A 99 -9.72 1.54 5.31
N SER A 100 -8.56 1.11 4.79
CA SER A 100 -7.26 1.58 5.25
C SER A 100 -7.07 3.09 5.02
N VAL A 101 -7.59 3.64 3.92
CA VAL A 101 -7.56 5.08 3.65
C VAL A 101 -8.49 5.85 4.59
N PHE A 102 -9.64 5.29 4.97
CA PHE A 102 -10.49 5.89 6.00
C PHE A 102 -9.80 5.92 7.38
N ILE A 103 -9.12 4.83 7.75
CA ILE A 103 -8.31 4.79 8.97
C ILE A 103 -7.19 5.83 8.91
N TRP A 104 -6.49 5.93 7.77
CA TRP A 104 -5.49 6.97 7.54
C TRP A 104 -6.06 8.37 7.76
N HIS A 105 -7.22 8.67 7.15
CA HIS A 105 -7.86 9.98 7.26
C HIS A 105 -8.11 10.36 8.73
N ILE A 106 -8.49 9.40 9.57
CA ILE A 106 -8.69 9.63 11.00
C ILE A 106 -7.35 9.86 11.72
N PHE A 107 -6.45 8.88 11.68
CA PHE A 107 -5.29 8.90 12.56
C PHE A 107 -4.19 9.88 12.11
N VAL A 108 -3.88 9.93 10.81
CA VAL A 108 -2.80 10.79 10.31
C VAL A 108 -3.20 12.26 10.46
N ASN A 109 -4.44 12.64 10.12
CA ASN A 109 -4.85 14.03 10.23
C ASN A 109 -5.05 14.49 11.68
N PHE A 110 -5.47 13.58 12.57
CA PHE A 110 -5.42 13.86 14.01
C PHE A 110 -3.99 14.14 14.48
N SER A 111 -3.01 13.34 14.03
CA SER A 111 -1.59 13.57 14.34
C SER A 111 -1.07 14.90 13.79
N VAL A 112 -1.45 15.27 12.58
CA VAL A 112 -1.10 16.56 11.96
C VAL A 112 -1.62 17.72 12.80
N TRP A 113 -2.89 17.65 13.24
CA TRP A 113 -3.47 18.65 14.13
C TRP A 113 -2.75 18.70 15.48
N LEU A 114 -2.51 17.55 16.11
CA LEU A 114 -1.85 17.44 17.41
C LEU A 114 -0.42 18.00 17.40
N SER A 115 0.28 17.87 16.27
CA SER A 115 1.63 18.39 16.07
C SER A 115 1.68 19.91 15.85
N GLY A 116 0.55 20.62 15.95
CA GLY A 116 0.44 22.06 15.70
C GLY A 116 0.26 22.44 14.23
N GLY A 117 0.50 21.52 13.29
CA GLY A 117 0.18 21.60 11.86
C GLY A 117 0.21 23.01 11.26
N LEU A 118 -0.91 23.43 10.66
CA LEU A 118 -1.12 24.77 10.10
C LEU A 118 -1.81 25.74 11.09
N GLY A 119 -1.84 25.41 12.39
CA GLY A 119 -2.56 26.19 13.40
C GLY A 119 -4.09 26.20 13.22
N PHE A 120 -4.64 25.27 12.44
CA PHE A 120 -6.08 25.16 12.21
C PHE A 120 -6.79 24.43 13.36
N SER A 121 -8.09 24.70 13.52
CA SER A 121 -8.94 23.87 14.37
C SER A 121 -8.97 22.43 13.87
N LEU A 122 -9.32 21.48 14.74
CA LEU A 122 -9.41 20.07 14.41
C LEU A 122 -10.29 19.83 13.17
N LEU A 123 -11.52 20.34 13.19
CA LEU A 123 -12.46 20.21 12.08
C LEU A 123 -11.90 20.77 10.77
N LYS A 124 -11.28 21.95 10.81
CA LYS A 124 -10.70 22.61 9.63
C LYS A 124 -9.51 21.82 9.08
N THR A 125 -8.72 21.18 9.95
CA THR A 125 -7.62 20.29 9.55
C THR A 125 -8.14 19.09 8.75
N TYR A 126 -9.17 18.41 9.25
CA TYR A 126 -9.83 17.31 8.54
C TYR A 126 -10.40 17.73 7.18
N MET A 127 -11.10 18.87 7.12
CA MET A 127 -11.64 19.39 5.85
C MET A 127 -10.54 19.68 4.82
N LYS A 128 -9.40 20.21 5.27
CA LYS A 128 -8.24 20.50 4.40
C LYS A 128 -7.49 19.24 3.97
N ALA A 129 -7.59 18.15 4.71
CA ALA A 129 -6.97 16.88 4.36
C ALA A 129 -7.70 16.12 3.23
N ILE A 130 -9.01 16.34 3.07
CA ILE A 130 -9.85 15.66 2.05
C ILE A 130 -9.20 15.59 0.66
N PRO A 131 -8.71 16.68 0.03
CA PRO A 131 -8.09 16.58 -1.29
C PRO A 131 -6.81 15.73 -1.32
N PHE A 132 -6.05 15.68 -0.23
CA PHE A 132 -4.86 14.85 -0.12
C PHE A 132 -5.21 13.38 0.07
N ASP A 133 -6.19 13.09 0.93
CA ASP A 133 -6.62 11.71 1.19
C ASP A 133 -7.44 11.14 0.04
N PHE A 134 -8.10 11.99 -0.74
CA PHE A 134 -8.72 11.57 -2.00
C PHE A 134 -7.68 11.11 -3.02
N ARG A 135 -6.50 11.76 -3.09
CA ARG A 135 -5.40 11.26 -3.94
C ARG A 135 -4.89 9.91 -3.45
N LEU A 136 -4.81 9.71 -2.14
CA LEU A 136 -4.43 8.43 -1.54
C LEU A 136 -5.46 7.33 -1.84
N LEU A 137 -6.75 7.67 -1.80
CA LEU A 137 -7.83 6.76 -2.19
C LEU A 137 -7.69 6.34 -3.65
N LEU A 138 -7.52 7.31 -4.55
CA LEU A 138 -7.37 7.06 -5.98
C LEU A 138 -6.12 6.21 -6.28
N SER A 139 -4.97 6.55 -5.69
CA SER A 139 -3.75 5.77 -5.87
C SER A 139 -3.91 4.35 -5.34
N THR A 140 -4.56 4.19 -4.18
CA THR A 140 -4.81 2.86 -3.58
C THR A 140 -5.66 1.99 -4.49
N VAL A 141 -6.76 2.51 -5.03
CA VAL A 141 -7.63 1.78 -5.97
C VAL A 141 -6.89 1.48 -7.27
N PHE A 142 -6.18 2.46 -7.83
CA PHE A 142 -5.41 2.33 -9.05
C PHE A 142 -4.34 1.23 -8.95
N PHE A 143 -3.45 1.32 -7.96
CA PHE A 143 -2.37 0.35 -7.79
C PHE A 143 -2.89 -1.04 -7.38
N SER A 144 -3.95 -1.12 -6.57
CA SER A 144 -4.56 -2.41 -6.23
C SER A 144 -5.12 -3.11 -7.48
N SER A 145 -5.76 -2.35 -8.36
CA SER A 145 -6.26 -2.87 -9.64
C SER A 145 -5.13 -3.30 -10.55
N LEU A 146 -4.10 -2.46 -10.66
CA LEU A 146 -2.90 -2.77 -11.44
C LEU A 146 -2.25 -4.08 -10.97
N PHE A 147 -2.07 -4.25 -9.65
CA PHE A 147 -1.45 -5.45 -9.08
C PHE A 147 -2.30 -6.70 -9.31
N TYR A 148 -3.61 -6.62 -9.09
CA TYR A 148 -4.52 -7.73 -9.29
C TYR A 148 -4.54 -8.20 -10.75
N TYR A 149 -4.79 -7.29 -11.70
CA TYR A 149 -4.88 -7.66 -13.10
C TYR A 149 -3.53 -8.08 -13.69
N SER A 150 -2.42 -7.48 -13.25
CA SER A 150 -1.07 -7.95 -13.67
C SER A 150 -0.82 -9.39 -13.23
N ARG A 151 -1.23 -9.76 -12.01
CA ARG A 151 -1.13 -11.13 -11.51
C ARG A 151 -2.01 -12.09 -12.31
N GLU A 152 -3.26 -11.74 -12.59
CA GLU A 152 -4.18 -12.57 -13.38
C GLU A 152 -3.65 -12.79 -14.81
N LEU A 153 -3.15 -11.74 -15.47
CA LEU A 153 -2.53 -11.83 -16.79
C LEU A 153 -1.32 -12.77 -16.79
N PHE A 154 -0.44 -12.64 -15.80
CA PHE A 154 0.73 -13.50 -15.67
C PHE A 154 0.33 -14.98 -15.49
N ILE A 155 -0.65 -15.26 -14.62
CA ILE A 155 -1.16 -16.62 -14.40
C ILE A 155 -1.74 -17.20 -15.69
N ASN A 156 -2.52 -16.41 -16.43
CA ASN A 156 -3.12 -16.85 -17.69
C ASN A 156 -2.05 -17.19 -18.74
N ILE A 157 -1.05 -16.32 -18.95
CA ILE A 157 0.05 -16.55 -19.90
C ILE A 157 0.84 -17.81 -19.51
N TYR A 158 1.17 -17.96 -18.22
CA TYR A 158 1.89 -19.13 -17.72
C TYR A 158 1.11 -20.43 -17.98
N ASN A 159 -0.19 -20.45 -17.71
CA ASN A 159 -1.03 -21.63 -17.95
C ASN A 159 -1.13 -21.97 -19.45
N SER A 160 -1.29 -20.98 -20.34
CA SER A 160 -1.30 -21.19 -21.79
C SER A 160 0.03 -21.75 -22.31
N SER A 161 1.16 -21.23 -21.82
CA SER A 161 2.49 -21.72 -22.24
C SER A 161 2.73 -23.18 -21.84
N LYS A 162 2.22 -23.60 -20.68
CA LYS A 162 2.36 -24.97 -20.18
C LYS A 162 1.49 -25.98 -20.93
N LEU A 163 0.34 -25.55 -21.46
CA LEU A 163 -0.50 -26.37 -22.33
C LEU A 163 0.21 -26.65 -23.66
N ASN A 164 0.78 -25.62 -24.29
CA ASN A 164 1.49 -25.76 -25.57
C ASN A 164 2.79 -26.59 -25.53
N ILE A 165 3.34 -26.90 -24.35
CA ILE A 165 4.52 -27.78 -24.18
C ILE A 165 4.11 -29.26 -24.05
N LYS A 166 2.84 -29.54 -23.77
CA LYS A 166 2.32 -30.90 -23.59
C LYS A 166 1.73 -31.51 -24.87
N ASP A 167 1.51 -30.69 -25.89
CA ASP A 167 1.08 -31.10 -27.24
C ASP A 167 2.30 -31.25 -28.16
#